data_AF-A0A6H1P026-F1
#
_entry.id   AF-A0A6H1P026-F1
#
_cell.length_a   1.000
_cell.length_b   1.000
_cell.length_c   1.000
_cell.angle_alpha   90.00
_cell.angle_beta   90.00
_cell.angle_gamma   90.00
#
_symmetry.space_group_name_H-M   'P 1'
#
loop_
_entity.id
_entity.type
_entity.pdbx_description
1 polymer ?
#
loop_
_entity_poly.entity_id
_entity_poly.type
_entity_poly.pdbx_seq_one_letter_code
_entity_poly.pdbx_strand_id
1 'polypeptide(L)'
;MEDISVTNGRNVTHEPIISKEDFNAVQALIETRKRKRPYAEIHLFTNTLRCADCGRGMHFKKNRRGYVCGAYNKHGGKACSDHHVKEDNLVSSILSDIEIILADVKEKNLFTKLEKKMNKEFEKLNI
;
A
#
# COMPACT_ATOMS: atom_id res chain seq x y z
N MET A 1 -60.04 0.34 -8.10
CA MET A 1 -59.24 1.53 -8.46
C MET A 1 -57.80 1.10 -8.31
N GLU A 2 -57.18 0.81 -9.44
CA GLU A 2 -55.85 0.22 -9.57
C GLU A 2 -54.82 1.33 -9.60
N ASP A 3 -53.93 1.39 -8.62
CA ASP A 3 -52.79 2.31 -8.64
C ASP A 3 -51.56 1.56 -9.19
N ILE A 4 -51.51 1.44 -10.52
CA ILE A 4 -50.30 1.05 -11.26
C ILE A 4 -49.36 2.27 -11.25
N SER A 5 -48.52 2.37 -10.22
CA SER A 5 -47.46 3.36 -10.16
C SER A 5 -46.28 2.93 -11.06
N VAL A 6 -46.29 3.47 -12.28
CA VAL A 6 -45.20 3.39 -13.24
C VAL A 6 -43.91 3.93 -12.61
N THR A 7 -42.87 3.10 -12.48
CA THR A 7 -41.50 3.57 -12.21
C THR A 7 -40.49 2.86 -13.11
N ASN A 8 -39.91 3.61 -14.04
CA ASN A 8 -38.69 3.34 -14.81
C ASN A 8 -38.43 1.89 -15.26
N GLY A 9 -39.14 1.44 -16.31
CA GLY A 9 -38.62 0.53 -17.34
C GLY A 9 -38.10 -0.85 -16.92
N ARG A 10 -38.36 -1.32 -15.70
CA ARG A 10 -38.04 -2.68 -15.26
C ARG A 10 -39.32 -3.36 -14.80
N ASN A 11 -39.70 -4.43 -15.49
CA ASN A 11 -40.84 -5.27 -15.09
C ASN A 11 -40.53 -5.94 -13.76
N VAL A 12 -41.44 -5.78 -12.80
CA VAL A 12 -41.38 -6.45 -11.49
C VAL A 12 -41.79 -7.91 -11.71
N THR A 13 -40.81 -8.82 -11.64
CA THR A 13 -41.00 -10.25 -11.95
C THR A 13 -41.43 -11.11 -10.76
N HIS A 14 -41.51 -10.51 -9.57
CA HIS A 14 -41.92 -11.18 -8.34
C HIS A 14 -42.62 -10.17 -7.41
N GLU A 15 -43.51 -10.68 -6.56
CA GLU A 15 -44.17 -9.88 -5.55
C GLU A 15 -43.15 -9.33 -4.54
N PRO A 16 -43.24 -8.04 -4.17
CA PRO A 16 -42.33 -7.45 -3.20
C PRO A 16 -42.48 -8.09 -1.82
N ILE A 17 -41.35 -8.46 -1.21
CA ILE A 17 -41.29 -9.09 0.13
C ILE A 17 -41.58 -8.06 1.24
N ILE A 18 -41.25 -6.79 1.01
CA ILE A 18 -41.44 -5.68 1.95
C ILE A 18 -42.02 -4.46 1.24
N SER A 19 -42.70 -3.61 2.01
CA SER A 19 -43.27 -2.37 1.49
C SER A 19 -42.17 -1.40 1.01
N LYS A 20 -42.51 -0.54 0.06
CA LYS A 20 -41.57 0.47 -0.44
C LYS A 20 -41.29 1.51 0.63
N GLU A 21 -42.26 1.80 1.48
CA GLU A 21 -42.13 2.68 2.64
C GLU A 21 -41.07 2.16 3.61
N ASP A 22 -41.15 0.88 4.00
CA ASP A 22 -40.19 0.27 4.93
C ASP A 22 -38.78 0.21 4.33
N PHE A 23 -38.67 -0.13 3.04
CA PHE A 23 -37.39 -0.14 2.35
C PHE A 23 -36.74 1.26 2.38
N ASN A 24 -37.49 2.30 2.03
CA ASN A 24 -37.01 3.68 2.03
C ASN A 24 -36.65 4.15 3.45
N ALA A 25 -37.45 3.81 4.45
CA ALA A 25 -37.17 4.12 5.85
C ALA A 25 -35.85 3.51 6.33
N VAL A 26 -35.58 2.24 5.98
CA VAL A 26 -34.32 1.58 6.31
C VAL A 26 -33.14 2.19 5.55
N GLN A 27 -33.29 2.55 4.26
CA GLN A 27 -32.23 3.23 3.51
C GLN A 27 -31.85 4.57 4.15
N ALA A 28 -32.84 5.38 4.56
CA ALA A 28 -32.59 6.64 5.28
C ALA A 28 -31.86 6.41 6.62
N LEU A 29 -32.21 5.35 7.36
CA LEU A 29 -31.51 4.96 8.58
C LEU A 29 -30.07 4.49 8.32
N ILE A 30 -29.81 3.79 7.21
CA ILE A 30 -28.46 3.38 6.82
C ILE A 30 -27.60 4.61 6.49
N GLU A 31 -28.15 5.57 5.75
CA GLU A 31 -27.45 6.80 5.38
C GLU A 31 -27.09 7.65 6.59
N THR A 32 -28.02 7.83 7.52
CA THR A 32 -27.76 8.55 8.78
C THR A 32 -26.72 7.85 9.65
N ARG A 33 -26.67 6.51 9.63
CA ARG A 33 -25.68 5.70 10.35
C ARG A 33 -24.31 5.64 9.66
N LYS A 34 -24.10 6.25 8.49
CA LYS A 34 -22.77 6.27 7.84
C LYS A 34 -21.78 7.06 8.71
N ARG A 35 -20.98 6.33 9.49
CA ARG A 35 -19.88 6.90 10.26
C ARG A 35 -18.80 7.40 9.28
N LYS A 36 -18.51 8.71 9.30
CA LYS A 36 -17.31 9.26 8.67
C LYS A 36 -16.10 8.60 9.32
N ARG A 37 -15.47 7.66 8.63
CA ARG A 37 -14.18 7.13 9.05
C ARG A 37 -13.16 8.23 8.77
N PRO A 38 -12.35 8.66 9.76
CA PRO A 38 -11.26 9.58 9.46
C PRO A 38 -10.36 8.94 8.40
N TYR A 39 -9.86 9.75 7.48
CA TYR A 39 -8.85 9.31 6.54
C TYR A 39 -7.66 8.78 7.35
N ALA A 40 -7.30 7.52 7.13
CA ALA A 40 -6.16 6.95 7.82
C ALA A 40 -4.89 7.66 7.34
N GLU A 41 -4.06 8.14 8.26
CA GLU A 41 -2.71 8.61 7.92
C GLU A 41 -2.00 7.49 7.14
N ILE A 42 -1.65 7.75 5.88
CA ILE A 42 -0.90 6.81 5.06
C ILE A 42 0.58 6.97 5.43
N HIS A 43 1.16 5.94 6.02
CA HIS A 43 2.59 5.89 6.35
C HIS A 43 3.42 5.42 5.15
N LEU A 44 4.72 5.75 5.12
CA LEU A 44 5.55 5.68 3.92
C LEU A 44 5.59 4.29 3.28
N PHE A 45 5.70 3.25 4.12
CA PHE A 45 5.80 1.86 3.70
C PHE A 45 4.49 1.07 3.88
N THR A 46 3.35 1.75 3.80
CA THR A 46 2.04 1.08 3.82
C THR A 46 1.90 0.15 2.62
N ASN A 47 1.48 -1.10 2.86
CA ASN A 47 1.31 -2.16 1.85
C ASN A 47 2.58 -2.65 1.14
N THR A 48 3.76 -2.12 1.45
CA THR A 48 5.02 -2.60 0.86
C THR A 48 5.74 -3.60 1.76
N LEU A 49 5.70 -3.42 3.08
CA LEU A 49 6.43 -4.28 4.03
C LEU A 49 5.80 -5.65 4.25
N ARG A 50 6.66 -6.66 4.27
CA ARG A 50 6.34 -8.06 4.55
C ARG A 50 7.22 -8.57 5.68
N CYS A 51 6.63 -9.36 6.58
CA CYS A 51 7.37 -10.04 7.64
C CYS A 51 8.23 -11.16 7.05
N ALA A 52 9.51 -11.20 7.41
CA ALA A 52 10.46 -12.21 6.93
C ALA A 52 10.03 -13.64 7.29
N ASP A 53 9.54 -13.85 8.52
CA ASP A 53 9.28 -15.20 9.03
C ASP A 53 7.92 -15.76 8.56
N CYS A 54 6.88 -14.94 8.52
CA CYS A 54 5.52 -15.42 8.20
C CYS A 54 4.97 -14.91 6.86
N GLY A 55 5.70 -14.08 6.13
CA GLY A 55 5.31 -13.54 4.81
C GLY A 55 4.07 -12.62 4.80
N ARG A 56 3.46 -12.35 5.96
CA ARG A 56 2.28 -11.49 6.07
C ARG A 56 2.68 -10.02 6.04
N GLY A 57 1.76 -9.18 5.57
CA GLY A 57 1.95 -7.74 5.54
C GLY A 57 2.18 -7.16 6.94
N MET A 58 3.00 -6.12 7.03
CA MET A 58 3.19 -5.36 8.27
C MET A 58 2.24 -4.16 8.35
N HIS A 59 1.84 -3.80 9.57
CA HIS A 59 0.91 -2.70 9.82
C HIS A 59 1.56 -1.64 10.70
N PHE A 60 1.40 -0.38 10.34
CA PHE A 60 1.90 0.72 11.14
C PHE A 60 1.14 0.87 12.46
N LYS A 61 1.86 1.19 13.54
CA LYS A 61 1.34 1.40 14.88
C LYS A 61 1.89 2.70 15.46
N LYS A 62 1.00 3.69 15.65
CA LYS A 62 1.36 5.03 16.15
C LYS A 62 2.05 5.02 17.51
N ASN A 63 1.64 4.13 18.42
CA ASN A 63 2.26 3.97 19.73
C ASN A 63 3.69 3.40 19.68
N ARG A 64 4.03 2.65 18.63
CA ARG A 64 5.38 2.08 18.43
C ARG A 64 6.21 2.88 17.42
N ARG A 65 5.60 3.85 16.73
CA ARG A 65 6.20 4.64 15.64
C ARG A 65 6.88 3.74 14.59
N GLY A 66 6.20 2.65 14.25
CA GLY A 66 6.79 1.58 13.46
C GLY A 66 5.78 0.54 13.00
N TYR A 67 6.29 -0.42 12.25
CA TYR A 67 5.55 -1.49 11.60
C TYR A 67 5.62 -2.77 12.42
N VAL A 68 4.48 -3.40 12.62
CA VAL A 68 4.35 -4.68 13.34
C VAL A 68 3.81 -5.74 12.39
N CYS A 69 4.30 -6.97 12.52
CA CYS A 69 3.77 -8.12 11.78
C CYS A 69 2.24 -8.24 11.92
N GLY A 70 1.53 -8.31 10.79
CA GLY A 70 0.07 -8.40 10.78
C GLY A 70 -0.48 -9.72 11.32
N ALA A 71 0.30 -10.80 11.25
CA ALA A 71 -0.06 -12.09 11.85
C ALA A 71 -0.07 -12.00 13.38
N TYR A 72 1.02 -11.50 13.94
CA TYR A 72 1.17 -11.31 15.38
C TYR A 72 0.14 -10.31 15.92
N ASN A 73 -0.04 -9.18 15.24
CA ASN A 73 -1.01 -8.16 15.68
C ASN A 73 -2.48 -8.65 15.66
N LYS A 74 -2.84 -9.64 14.83
CA LYS A 74 -4.21 -10.17 14.75
C LYS A 74 -4.42 -11.44 15.57
N HIS A 75 -3.43 -12.32 15.62
CA HIS A 75 -3.56 -13.68 16.16
C HIS A 75 -2.55 -13.99 17.28
N GLY A 76 -1.74 -13.01 17.68
CA GLY A 76 -0.75 -13.13 18.76
C GLY A 76 0.41 -14.08 18.44
N GLY A 77 1.10 -14.49 19.51
CA GLY A 77 2.30 -15.34 19.45
C GLY A 77 2.10 -16.72 18.82
N LYS A 78 0.84 -17.17 18.66
CA LYS A 78 0.51 -18.44 17.98
C LYS A 78 0.72 -18.37 16.47
N ALA A 79 0.67 -17.18 15.88
CA ALA A 79 0.78 -17.00 14.42
C ALA A 79 2.15 -16.50 13.96
N CYS A 80 2.83 -15.70 14.79
CA CYS A 80 4.18 -15.18 14.55
C CYS A 80 4.71 -14.58 15.86
N SER A 81 6.01 -14.41 16.00
CA SER A 81 6.67 -13.64 17.07
C SER A 81 6.43 -12.12 16.91
N ASP A 82 6.77 -11.34 17.95
CA ASP A 82 6.64 -9.88 17.96
C ASP A 82 7.70 -9.20 17.07
N HIS A 83 7.56 -9.34 15.75
CA HIS A 83 8.39 -8.62 14.78
C HIS A 83 7.91 -7.18 14.64
N HIS A 84 8.81 -6.27 14.99
CA HIS A 84 8.59 -4.84 14.96
C HIS A 84 9.81 -4.11 14.41
N VAL A 85 9.58 -3.15 13.51
CA VAL A 85 10.62 -2.29 12.94
C VAL A 85 10.14 -0.84 12.96
N LYS A 86 10.98 0.09 13.47
CA LYS A 86 10.69 1.53 13.47
C LYS A 86 10.75 2.11 12.06
N GLU A 87 9.89 3.08 11.76
CA GLU A 87 9.88 3.75 10.44
C GLU A 87 11.20 4.50 10.19
N ASP A 88 11.72 5.21 11.20
CA ASP A 88 12.98 5.96 11.11
C ASP A 88 14.19 5.06 10.77
N ASN A 89 14.22 3.83 11.31
CA ASN A 89 15.28 2.86 11.03
C ASN A 89 15.18 2.33 9.58
N LEU A 90 13.97 2.13 9.07
CA LEU A 90 13.78 1.71 7.68
C LEU A 90 14.21 2.81 6.72
N VAL A 91 13.81 4.06 6.99
CA VAL A 91 14.19 5.22 6.15
C VAL A 91 15.71 5.36 6.09
N SER A 92 16.39 5.36 7.23
CA SER A 92 17.84 5.50 7.28
C SER A 92 18.58 4.35 6.57
N SER A 93 18.15 3.10 6.77
CA SER A 93 18.74 1.95 6.08
C SER A 93 18.56 2.04 4.56
N ILE A 94 17.33 2.32 4.09
CA ILE A 94 17.04 2.39 2.66
C ILE A 94 17.78 3.55 1.99
N LEU A 95 17.89 4.70 2.66
CA LEU A 95 18.67 5.83 2.15
C LEU A 95 20.14 5.47 2.00
N SER A 96 20.73 4.80 3.00
CA SER A 96 22.11 4.33 2.92
C SER A 96 22.32 3.34 1.77
N ASP A 97 21.39 2.40 1.56
CA ASP A 97 21.44 1.45 0.46
C ASP A 97 21.38 2.17 -0.91
N ILE A 98 20.51 3.18 -1.05
CA ILE A 98 20.42 4.00 -2.26
C ILE A 98 21.73 4.75 -2.52
N GLU A 99 22.35 5.34 -1.50
CA GLU A 99 23.62 6.05 -1.64
C GLU A 99 24.75 5.13 -2.13
N ILE A 100 24.82 3.91 -1.60
CA ILE A 100 25.79 2.89 -2.02
C ILE A 100 25.56 2.51 -3.49
N ILE A 101 24.32 2.24 -3.88
CA ILE A 101 23.96 1.91 -5.27
C ILE A 101 24.34 3.05 -6.22
N LEU A 102 24.08 4.31 -5.82
CA LEU A 102 24.43 5.48 -6.62
C LEU A 102 25.94 5.67 -6.77
N ALA A 103 26.73 5.34 -5.75
CA ALA A 103 28.18 5.36 -5.81
C ALA A 103 28.70 4.32 -6.83
N ASP A 104 28.22 3.07 -6.78
CA ASP A 104 28.60 2.02 -7.74
C ASP A 104 28.24 2.39 -9.19
N VAL A 105 27.06 3.00 -9.41
CA VAL A 105 26.66 3.46 -10.74
C VAL A 105 27.59 4.57 -11.26
N LYS A 106 28.06 5.48 -10.41
CA LYS A 106 29.03 6.50 -10.83
C LYS A 106 30.37 5.89 -11.21
N GLU A 107 30.82 4.85 -10.52
CA GLU A 107 32.07 4.17 -10.84
C GLU A 107 31.99 3.38 -12.16
N LYS A 108 30.88 2.70 -12.47
CA LYS A 108 30.70 2.09 -13.81
C LYS A 108 30.74 3.12 -14.94
N ASN A 109 30.20 4.32 -14.71
CA ASN A 109 30.34 5.45 -15.62
C ASN A 109 31.77 6.03 -15.65
N LEU A 110 32.58 5.82 -14.62
CA LEU A 110 34.00 6.17 -14.59
C LEU A 110 34.81 5.19 -15.44
N PHE A 111 34.57 3.88 -15.33
CA PHE A 111 35.24 2.86 -16.17
C PHE A 111 34.99 3.11 -17.66
N THR A 112 33.75 3.39 -18.07
CA THR A 112 33.45 3.72 -19.48
C THR A 112 34.09 5.04 -19.95
N LYS A 113 34.28 6.02 -19.06
CA LYS A 113 35.03 7.26 -19.38
C LYS A 113 36.54 7.02 -19.45
N LEU A 114 37.08 6.16 -18.60
CA LEU A 114 38.48 5.74 -18.62
C LEU A 114 38.79 4.95 -19.90
N GLU A 115 37.96 3.97 -20.27
CA GLU A 115 38.06 3.23 -21.53
C GLU A 115 38.05 4.17 -22.74
N LYS A 116 37.14 5.13 -22.77
CA LYS A 116 37.09 6.14 -23.84
C LYS A 116 38.34 7.02 -23.87
N LYS A 117 38.86 7.44 -22.71
CA LYS A 117 40.12 8.21 -22.64
C LYS A 117 41.31 7.40 -23.12
N MET A 118 41.41 6.14 -22.66
CA MET A 118 42.49 5.22 -22.99
C MET A 118 42.48 4.92 -24.49
N ASN A 119 41.33 4.65 -25.09
CA ASN A 119 41.20 4.46 -26.54
C ASN A 119 41.57 5.71 -27.32
N LYS A 120 41.20 6.90 -26.82
CA LYS A 120 41.58 8.19 -27.44
C LYS A 120 43.08 8.47 -27.34
N GLU A 121 43.75 7.95 -26.31
CA GLU A 121 45.21 8.01 -26.14
C GLU A 121 45.91 7.00 -27.05
N PHE A 122 45.39 5.78 -27.17
CA PHE A 122 45.88 4.77 -28.12
C PHE A 122 45.74 5.22 -29.58
N GLU A 123 44.65 5.90 -29.95
CA GLU A 123 44.48 6.47 -31.30
C GLU A 123 45.48 7.61 -31.60
N LYS A 124 45.93 8.34 -30.58
CA LYS A 124 46.96 9.39 -30.73
C LYS A 124 48.38 8.84 -30.81
N LEU A 125 48.62 7.64 -30.30
CA LEU A 125 49.92 6.96 -30.31
C LEU A 125 50.13 6.07 -31.55
N ASN A 126 49.06 5.76 -32.28
CA ASN A 126 49.07 4.96 -33.51
C ASN A 126 48.95 5.81 -34.81
N ILE A 127 49.34 7.09 -34.76
CA ILE A 127 49.54 7.98 -35.91
C ILE A 127 51.01 8.40 -35.95
#